data_AF-A0A8C5PR17-F1
#
_entry.id   AF-A0A8C5PR17-F1
#
_cell.length_a   1.000
_cell.length_b   1.000
_cell.length_c   1.000
_cell.angle_alpha   90.00
_cell.angle_beta   90.00
_cell.angle_gamma   90.00
#
_symmetry.space_group_name_H-M   'P 1'
#
loop_
_entity.id
_entity.type
_entity.pdbx_description
1 polymer ?
#
loop_
_entity_poly.entity_id
_entity_poly.type
_entity_poly.pdbx_seq_one_letter_code
_entity_poly.pdbx_strand_id
1 'polypeptide(L)'
;LRRSIIIALVFDPYYTAITQIYNCNSIPAAPQINITRRIAITSGTFYLNKEEEVICQVWGFYPEPITVSWFLNGTLVESIETQRINSTAVESIYQFTPTEKNQGLELSCEVEHETLSRPLVTKLLVEGKGETWKPHV
;
A
#
# COMPACT_ATOMS: atom_id res chain seq x y z
N LEU A 1 13.27 -24.67 26.27
CA LEU A 1 12.03 -23.92 25.92
C LEU A 1 11.01 -24.89 25.36
N ARG A 2 9.88 -25.09 26.05
CA ARG A 2 8.85 -26.08 25.70
C ARG A 2 8.23 -25.72 24.35
N ARG A 3 8.35 -26.60 23.35
CA ARG A 3 7.62 -26.47 22.08
C ARG A 3 6.25 -27.13 22.26
N SER A 4 5.20 -26.32 22.27
CA SER A 4 3.83 -26.81 22.35
C SER A 4 3.48 -27.57 21.07
N ILE A 5 3.05 -28.83 21.21
CA ILE A 5 2.49 -29.63 20.12
C ILE A 5 1.00 -29.31 20.08
N ILE A 6 0.50 -28.72 19.00
CA ILE A 6 -0.94 -28.55 18.78
C ILE A 6 -1.46 -29.83 18.13
N ILE A 7 -2.27 -30.59 18.86
CA ILE A 7 -2.93 -31.80 18.37
C ILE A 7 -4.32 -31.41 17.89
N ALA A 8 -4.55 -31.40 16.57
CA ALA A 8 -5.89 -31.31 16.01
C ALA A 8 -6.43 -32.72 15.75
N LEU A 9 -7.59 -33.05 16.31
CA LEU A 9 -8.27 -34.34 16.09
C LEU A 9 -9.14 -34.24 14.83
N VAL A 10 -8.84 -35.05 13.81
CA VAL A 10 -9.66 -35.20 12.61
C VAL A 10 -10.35 -36.57 12.69
N PHE A 11 -11.68 -36.60 12.61
CA PHE A 11 -12.46 -37.84 12.60
C PHE A 11 -12.77 -38.23 11.15
N ASP A 12 -12.35 -39.42 10.73
CA ASP A 12 -12.73 -40.05 9.45
C ASP A 12 -14.18 -40.63 9.54
N PRO A 13 -14.95 -40.78 8.42
CA PRO A 13 -16.28 -41.40 8.41
C PRO A 13 -16.41 -42.77 9.09
N TYR A 14 -15.30 -43.49 9.33
CA TYR A 14 -15.30 -44.76 10.08
C TYR A 14 -15.01 -44.65 11.58
N TYR A 15 -14.97 -43.43 12.15
CA TYR A 15 -14.83 -43.20 13.61
C TYR A 15 -13.64 -43.94 14.27
N THR A 16 -12.53 -44.13 13.55
CA THR A 16 -11.30 -44.68 14.11
C THR A 16 -10.38 -43.54 14.57
N ALA A 17 -9.86 -43.64 15.81
CA ALA A 17 -8.92 -42.66 16.35
C ALA A 17 -7.52 -42.94 15.76
N ILE A 18 -7.17 -42.25 14.67
CA ILE A 18 -5.84 -42.33 14.06
C ILE A 18 -4.95 -41.24 14.66
N THR A 19 -3.95 -41.62 15.45
CA THR A 19 -2.87 -40.71 15.89
C THR A 19 -1.86 -40.56 14.76
N GLN A 20 -2.20 -39.81 13.72
CA GLN A 20 -1.21 -39.41 12.72
C GLN A 20 -0.42 -38.22 13.28
N ILE A 21 0.80 -38.49 13.73
CA ILE A 21 1.76 -37.45 14.09
C ILE A 21 2.26 -36.86 12.78
N TYR A 22 1.61 -35.80 12.32
CA TYR A 22 2.10 -35.02 11.20
C TYR A 22 3.40 -34.33 11.62
N ASN A 23 4.52 -34.79 11.06
CA ASN A 23 5.82 -34.17 11.29
C ASN A 23 5.85 -32.81 10.60
N CYS A 24 5.94 -31.73 11.38
CA CYS A 24 6.02 -30.36 10.86
C CYS A 24 7.26 -30.14 9.95
N ASN A 25 8.30 -30.97 10.11
CA ASN A 25 9.48 -30.93 9.24
C ASN A 25 9.24 -31.54 7.85
N SER A 26 8.14 -32.26 7.66
CA SER A 26 7.73 -32.83 6.36
C SER A 26 6.91 -31.83 5.53
N ILE A 27 6.63 -30.64 6.06
CA ILE A 27 6.01 -29.56 5.31
C ILE A 27 7.10 -28.97 4.41
N PRO A 28 7.00 -29.08 3.08
CA PRO A 28 7.95 -28.43 2.19
C PRO A 28 7.94 -26.93 2.49
N ALA A 29 9.14 -26.33 2.58
CA ALA A 29 9.24 -24.89 2.71
C ALA A 29 8.44 -24.22 1.58
N ALA A 30 7.62 -23.23 1.91
CA ALA A 30 6.87 -22.49 0.91
C ALA A 30 7.84 -21.95 -0.15
N PRO A 31 7.50 -22.02 -1.45
CA PRO A 31 8.35 -21.47 -2.50
C PRO A 31 8.62 -19.99 -2.19
N GLN A 32 9.90 -19.61 -2.12
CA GLN A 32 10.28 -18.21 -1.92
C GLN A 32 10.10 -17.47 -3.25
N ILE A 33 8.89 -16.94 -3.48
CA ILE A 33 8.65 -15.99 -4.55
C ILE A 33 9.31 -14.68 -4.12
N ASN A 34 10.34 -14.26 -4.84
CA ASN A 34 10.99 -12.96 -4.62
C ASN A 34 10.08 -11.86 -5.16
N ILE A 35 9.16 -11.39 -4.32
CA ILE A 35 8.28 -10.28 -4.63
C ILE A 35 9.03 -8.97 -4.37
N THR A 36 9.37 -8.25 -5.43
CA THR A 36 10.01 -6.93 -5.33
C THR A 36 8.99 -5.88 -4.93
N ARG A 37 9.19 -5.23 -3.79
CA ARG A 37 8.37 -4.12 -3.30
C ARG A 37 8.64 -2.87 -4.13
N ARG A 38 7.60 -2.20 -4.61
CA ARG A 38 7.71 -0.95 -5.35
C ARG A 38 6.60 0.01 -4.96
N ILE A 39 6.97 1.27 -4.79
CA ILE A 39 6.05 2.38 -4.55
C ILE A 39 6.37 3.49 -5.56
N ALA A 40 5.34 4.08 -6.17
CA ALA A 40 5.49 5.18 -7.11
C ALA A 40 4.32 6.16 -7.00
N ILE A 41 4.61 7.46 -7.04
CA ILE A 41 3.59 8.50 -7.22
C ILE A 41 3.59 8.91 -8.69
N THR A 42 2.40 8.99 -9.27
CA THR A 42 2.15 9.51 -10.61
C THR A 42 1.17 10.67 -10.52
N SER A 43 1.48 11.78 -11.19
CA SER A 43 0.62 12.96 -11.28
C SER A 43 0.81 13.65 -12.64
N GLY A 44 -0.18 14.44 -13.06
CA GLY A 44 -0.01 15.40 -14.14
C GLY A 44 0.66 16.70 -13.67
N THR A 45 0.47 17.75 -14.46
CA THR A 45 0.94 19.10 -14.11
C THR A 45 -0.06 19.75 -13.17
N PHE A 46 0.40 20.18 -12.01
CA PHE A 46 -0.42 20.95 -11.09
C PHE A 46 -0.72 22.34 -11.64
N TYR A 47 -2.00 22.70 -11.67
CA TYR A 47 -2.47 24.07 -11.91
C TYR A 47 -3.13 24.58 -10.64
N LEU A 48 -2.81 25.82 -10.25
CA LEU A 48 -3.35 26.39 -9.03
C LEU A 48 -4.88 26.44 -9.07
N ASN A 49 -5.51 26.07 -7.95
CA ASN A 49 -6.97 26.02 -7.74
C ASN A 49 -7.72 25.09 -8.71
N LYS A 50 -7.02 24.17 -9.38
CA LYS A 50 -7.61 23.14 -10.23
C LYS A 50 -7.35 21.76 -9.64
N GLU A 51 -8.39 20.97 -9.52
CA GLU A 51 -8.30 19.58 -9.06
C GLU A 51 -7.47 18.74 -10.05
N GLU A 52 -6.55 17.94 -9.50
CA GLU A 52 -5.68 17.02 -10.20
C GLU A 52 -5.65 15.68 -9.46
N GLU A 53 -5.69 14.59 -10.22
CA GLU A 53 -5.61 13.24 -9.68
C GLU A 53 -4.14 12.85 -9.42
N VAL A 54 -3.84 12.47 -8.18
CA VAL A 54 -2.52 11.95 -7.80
C VAL A 54 -2.66 10.50 -7.38
N ILE A 55 -1.90 9.62 -8.02
CA ILE A 55 -2.01 8.16 -7.83
C ILE A 55 -0.75 7.65 -7.15
N CYS A 56 -0.90 6.88 -6.07
CA CYS A 56 0.16 6.10 -5.46
C CYS A 56 -0.02 4.62 -5.79
N GLN A 57 0.90 4.09 -6.59
CA GLN A 57 0.93 2.69 -7.01
C GLN A 57 1.82 1.90 -6.05
N VAL A 58 1.25 0.88 -5.40
CA VAL A 58 1.92 0.10 -4.35
C VAL A 58 1.90 -1.38 -4.73
N TRP A 59 3.08 -1.95 -5.01
CA TRP A 59 3.21 -3.29 -5.56
C TRP A 59 4.14 -4.14 -4.69
N GLY A 60 3.83 -5.43 -4.60
CA GLY A 60 4.72 -6.43 -4.03
C GLY A 60 4.58 -6.65 -2.52
N PHE A 61 3.38 -6.46 -1.98
CA PHE A 61 3.07 -6.62 -0.56
C PHE A 61 2.06 -7.76 -0.34
N TYR A 62 2.41 -8.73 0.50
CA TYR A 62 1.58 -9.89 0.84
C TYR A 62 2.00 -10.45 2.20
N PRO A 63 1.09 -11.03 3.00
CA PRO A 63 -0.37 -11.04 2.83
C PRO A 63 -1.03 -9.69 3.15
N GLU A 64 -2.31 -9.56 2.86
CA GLU A 64 -3.11 -8.38 3.24
C GLU A 64 -3.22 -8.22 4.78
N PRO A 65 -3.50 -7.00 5.29
CA PRO A 65 -3.82 -5.76 4.57
C PRO A 65 -2.60 -4.90 4.19
N ILE A 66 -2.77 -4.08 3.14
CA ILE A 66 -1.83 -3.03 2.74
C ILE A 66 -2.49 -1.70 3.11
N THR A 67 -1.86 -0.93 4.00
CA THR A 67 -2.37 0.38 4.41
C THR A 67 -1.61 1.46 3.64
N VAL A 68 -2.34 2.38 3.00
CA VAL A 68 -1.77 3.52 2.30
C VAL A 68 -2.32 4.80 2.91
N SER A 69 -1.43 5.72 3.26
CA SER A 69 -1.76 7.03 3.83
C SER A 69 -1.07 8.13 3.05
N TRP A 70 -1.72 9.29 2.93
CA TRP A 70 -1.17 10.46 2.25
C TRP A 70 -0.90 11.57 3.24
N PHE A 71 0.22 12.27 3.06
CA PHE A 71 0.58 13.41 3.88
C PHE A 71 1.04 14.58 3.03
N LEU A 72 0.53 15.78 3.34
CA LEU A 72 1.00 17.04 2.78
C LEU A 72 1.84 17.77 3.83
N ASN A 73 3.15 17.88 3.55
CA ASN A 73 4.14 18.43 4.47
C ASN A 73 4.06 17.81 5.88
N GLY A 74 3.88 16.48 5.95
CA GLY A 74 3.73 15.73 7.19
C GLY A 74 2.35 15.79 7.85
N THR A 75 1.39 16.51 7.29
CA THR A 75 0.00 16.53 7.77
C THR A 75 -0.83 15.51 7.01
N LEU A 76 -1.50 14.60 7.73
CA LEU A 76 -2.39 13.61 7.12
C LEU A 76 -3.50 14.30 6.33
N VAL A 77 -3.75 13.84 5.10
CA VAL A 77 -4.87 14.34 4.28
C VAL A 77 -6.06 13.38 4.34
N GLU A 78 -7.26 13.94 4.41
CA GLU A 78 -8.52 13.19 4.42
C GLU A 78 -9.03 12.96 2.98
N SER A 79 -9.91 11.98 2.79
CA SER A 79 -10.55 11.62 1.50
C SER A 79 -9.60 11.02 0.44
N ILE A 80 -9.41 9.70 0.53
CA ILE A 80 -8.57 8.93 -0.39
C ILE A 80 -9.36 7.69 -0.80
N GLU A 81 -9.39 7.39 -2.09
CA GLU A 81 -9.91 6.12 -2.59
C GLU A 81 -8.75 5.14 -2.75
N THR A 82 -8.83 3.96 -2.12
CA THR A 82 -7.82 2.91 -2.33
C THR A 82 -8.47 1.71 -3.01
N GLN A 83 -8.01 1.41 -4.22
CA GLN A 83 -8.47 0.32 -5.06
C GLN A 83 -7.49 -0.84 -5.01
N ARG A 84 -8.02 -2.06 -4.91
CA ARG A 84 -7.24 -3.29 -5.10
C ARG A 84 -7.05 -3.60 -6.58
N ILE A 85 -5.80 -3.75 -7.00
CA ILE A 85 -5.46 -4.19 -8.35
C ILE A 85 -5.32 -5.71 -8.41
N ASN A 86 -4.62 -6.31 -7.45
CA ASN A 86 -4.51 -7.77 -7.30
C ASN A 86 -4.15 -8.15 -5.85
N SER A 87 -3.74 -9.41 -5.62
CA SER A 87 -3.39 -9.91 -4.28
C SER A 87 -2.15 -9.27 -3.67
N THR A 88 -1.32 -8.61 -4.48
CA THR A 88 -0.05 -8.01 -4.05
C THR A 88 0.07 -6.52 -4.33
N ALA A 89 -0.95 -5.91 -4.92
CA ALA A 89 -0.91 -4.54 -5.41
C ALA A 89 -2.21 -3.78 -5.18
N VAL A 90 -2.05 -2.51 -4.78
CA VAL A 90 -3.12 -1.53 -4.59
C VAL A 90 -2.73 -0.21 -5.27
N GLU A 91 -3.75 0.55 -5.64
CA GLU A 91 -3.61 1.94 -6.07
C GLU A 91 -4.42 2.83 -5.14
N SER A 92 -3.82 3.93 -4.71
CA SER A 92 -4.45 4.91 -3.85
C SER A 92 -4.53 6.23 -4.58
N ILE A 93 -5.73 6.78 -4.70
CA ILE A 93 -6.06 7.97 -5.49
C ILE A 93 -6.39 9.12 -4.54
N TYR A 94 -5.66 10.22 -4.69
CA TYR A 94 -5.87 11.46 -3.96
C TYR A 94 -6.26 12.57 -4.94
N GLN A 95 -7.49 13.08 -4.82
CA GLN A 95 -7.96 14.25 -5.57
C GLN A 95 -7.40 15.51 -4.92
N PHE A 96 -6.37 16.09 -5.53
CA PHE A 96 -5.60 17.18 -4.94
C PHE A 96 -5.87 18.49 -5.68
N THR A 97 -6.28 19.52 -4.94
CA THR A 97 -6.42 20.88 -5.46
C THR A 97 -5.33 21.77 -4.87
N PRO A 98 -4.19 21.98 -5.56
CA PRO A 98 -3.09 22.79 -5.06
C PRO A 98 -3.46 24.28 -5.04
N THR A 99 -3.19 24.94 -3.92
CA THR A 99 -3.28 26.40 -3.77
C THR A 99 -1.88 27.00 -3.68
N GLU A 100 -1.77 28.34 -3.73
CA GLU A 100 -0.49 29.03 -3.54
C GLU A 100 0.22 28.65 -2.23
N LYS A 101 -0.55 28.36 -1.17
CA LYS A 101 -0.01 27.91 0.13
C LYS A 101 0.65 26.54 0.07
N ASN A 102 0.30 25.74 -0.95
CA ASN A 102 0.85 24.41 -1.14
C ASN A 102 2.12 24.41 -2.00
N GLN A 103 2.50 25.56 -2.57
CA GLN A 103 3.67 25.66 -3.43
C GLN A 103 4.95 25.29 -2.67
N GLY A 104 5.74 24.39 -3.24
CA GLY A 104 6.99 23.90 -2.64
C GLY A 104 6.79 22.98 -1.44
N LEU A 105 5.55 22.66 -1.06
CA LEU A 105 5.29 21.62 -0.06
C LEU A 105 5.56 20.24 -0.65
N GLU A 106 5.83 19.28 0.22
CA GLU A 106 6.05 17.89 -0.14
C GLU A 106 4.76 17.10 0.06
N LEU A 107 4.24 16.50 -1.02
CA LEU A 107 3.20 15.50 -0.96
C LEU A 107 3.86 14.13 -0.84
N SER A 108 3.37 13.29 0.05
CA SER A 108 3.95 11.97 0.30
C SER A 108 2.88 10.89 0.42
N CYS A 109 3.23 9.70 -0.07
CA CYS A 109 2.47 8.48 0.07
C CYS A 109 3.28 7.53 0.96
N GLU A 110 2.66 7.07 2.03
CA GLU A 110 3.24 6.19 3.04
C GLU A 110 2.50 4.86 3.07
N VAL A 111 3.27 3.77 3.04
CA VAL A 111 2.76 2.40 3.01
C VAL A 111 3.19 1.68 4.28
N GLU A 112 2.20 1.18 5.01
CA GLU A 112 2.38 0.30 6.15
C GLU A 112 1.97 -1.14 5.80
N HIS A 113 2.77 -2.09 6.27
CA HIS A 113 2.56 -3.51 6.00
C HIS A 113 3.34 -4.36 7.02
N GLU A 114 2.83 -5.54 7.40
CA GLU A 114 3.45 -6.38 8.44
C GLU A 114 4.88 -6.86 8.11
N THR A 115 5.22 -6.91 6.82
CA THR A 115 6.56 -7.31 6.35
C THR A 115 7.56 -6.15 6.29
N LEU A 116 7.16 -4.94 6.70
CA LEU A 116 8.01 -3.76 6.82
C LEU A 116 8.33 -3.49 8.29
N SER A 117 9.61 -3.27 8.61
CA SER A 117 10.02 -2.82 9.95
C SER A 117 9.74 -1.34 10.22
N ARG A 118 9.53 -0.56 9.15
CA ARG A 118 9.17 0.84 9.15
C ARG A 118 8.37 1.15 7.88
N PRO A 119 7.48 2.14 7.90
CA PRO A 119 6.70 2.50 6.73
C PRO A 119 7.59 2.86 5.53
N LEU A 120 7.12 2.52 4.33
CA LEU A 120 7.80 2.89 3.08
C LEU A 120 7.18 4.19 2.57
N VAL A 121 8.00 5.21 2.35
CA VAL A 121 7.54 6.55 1.98
C VAL A 121 8.10 6.93 0.61
N THR A 122 7.25 7.47 -0.25
CA THR A 122 7.64 8.16 -1.49
C THR A 122 7.07 9.58 -1.49
N LYS A 123 7.76 10.49 -2.17
CA LYS A 123 7.56 11.94 -2.05
C LYS A 123 7.59 12.61 -3.41
N LEU A 124 6.81 13.68 -3.55
CA LEU A 124 6.74 14.55 -4.71
C LEU A 124 6.62 16.01 -4.25
N LEU A 125 7.35 16.92 -4.91
CA LEU A 125 7.21 18.35 -4.67
C LEU A 125 5.99 18.92 -5.41
N VAL A 126 5.22 19.76 -4.72
CA VAL A 126 4.06 20.44 -5.29
C VAL A 126 4.52 21.72 -6.01
N GLU A 127 4.51 21.67 -7.34
CA GLU A 127 4.82 22.81 -8.21
C GLU A 127 3.60 23.19 -9.05
N GLY A 128 2.74 24.06 -8.50
CA GLY A 128 1.59 24.61 -9.20
C GLY A 128 2.00 25.66 -10.22
N LYS A 129 1.45 25.57 -11.43
CA LYS A 129 1.48 26.64 -12.43
C LYS A 129 0.27 27.55 -12.25
N GLY A 130 0.50 28.85 -12.24
CA GLY A 130 -0.57 29.84 -12.32
C GLY A 130 -1.27 29.79 -13.68
N GLU A 131 -2.49 30.32 -13.75
CA GLU A 131 -3.18 30.51 -15.03
C GLU A 131 -2.31 31.36 -15.95
N THR A 132 -1.87 30.79 -17.07
CA THR A 132 -1.26 31.58 -18.14
C THR A 132 -2.33 32.52 -18.67
N TRP A 133 -2.20 33.81 -18.39
CA TRP A 133 -3.06 34.85 -18.93
C TRP A 133 -3.19 34.66 -20.45
N LYS A 134 -4.40 34.36 -20.92
CA LYS A 134 -4.75 34.41 -22.34
C LYS A 134 -5.35 35.79 -22.60
N PRO A 135 -4.69 36.68 -23.38
CA PRO A 135 -5.39 37.84 -23.88
C PRO A 135 -6.57 37.37 -24.72
N HIS A 136 -7.77 37.85 -24.38
CA HIS A 136 -8.85 37.91 -25.36
C HIS A 136 -8.45 39.01 -26.36
N VAL A 137 -7.97 38.58 -27.53
CA VAL A 137 -7.81 39.41 -28.72
C VAL A 137 -9.17 39.58 -29.38
#